data_AF-A0A351SZT1-F1
#
_entry.id   AF-A0A351SZT1-F1
#
_cell.length_a   1.000
_cell.length_b   1.000
_cell.length_c   1.000
_cell.angle_alpha   90.00
_cell.angle_beta   90.00
_cell.angle_gamma   90.00
#
_symmetry.space_group_name_H-M   'P 1'
#
loop_
_entity.id
_entity.type
_entity.pdbx_description
1 polymer ?
#
loop_
_entity_poly.entity_id
_entity_poly.type
_entity_poly.pdbx_seq_one_letter_code
_entity_poly.pdbx_strand_id
1 'polypeptide(L)'
;IPSTETVLAFVGFLTKENTSILILIALIALPAVVMLQEAWKAPLQLDSSLPLPEQRKIKAEFRRQRRWSTAAAGIALGISYLLGISLVVSAGRGYDPAPILLPLKESIRIPLKEIEGQPMVKYLVKMDGVDIRFFIVRSREGKIAVALDACNICPLKGYFFDGERVICRNCNAPIAFDTIGTPGGCNPVPLKAVVEEDAIVIPAQTLAEGKARFAHARM
;
A
#
# COMPACT_ATOMS: atom_id res chain seq x y z
N ILE A 1 8.32 13.37 17.76
CA ILE A 1 8.82 14.37 16.79
C ILE A 1 7.62 14.75 15.92
N PRO A 2 7.13 16.00 15.96
CA PRO A 2 6.10 16.42 15.01
C PRO A 2 6.74 16.45 13.61
N SER A 3 6.38 15.48 12.78
CA SER A 3 6.82 15.41 11.38
C SER A 3 5.84 16.17 10.49
N THR A 4 6.34 16.88 9.49
CA THR A 4 5.49 17.57 8.51
C THR A 4 4.73 16.56 7.63
N GLU A 5 3.60 16.97 7.06
CA GLU A 5 2.84 16.11 6.14
C GLU A 5 3.68 15.64 4.95
N THR A 6 4.61 16.47 4.47
CA THR A 6 5.54 16.14 3.39
C THR A 6 6.47 14.99 3.75
N VAL A 7 7.05 15.00 4.95
CA VAL A 7 7.90 13.91 5.45
C VAL A 7 7.10 12.63 5.57
N LEU A 8 5.87 12.71 6.09
CA LEU A 8 5.00 11.53 6.26
C LEU A 8 4.46 10.99 4.93
N ALA A 9 4.26 11.86 3.93
CA ALA A 9 3.93 11.46 2.58
C ALA A 9 5.12 10.73 1.92
N PHE A 10 6.35 11.20 2.15
CA PHE A 10 7.56 10.55 1.66
C PHE A 10 7.82 9.20 2.35
N VAL A 11 7.67 9.12 3.67
CA VAL A 11 7.73 7.86 4.40
C VAL A 11 6.68 6.89 3.85
N GLY A 12 5.43 7.35 3.66
CA GLY A 12 4.39 6.53 3.06
C GLY A 12 4.74 6.05 1.65
N PHE A 13 5.38 6.89 0.83
CA PHE A 13 5.86 6.48 -0.49
C PHE A 13 6.86 5.33 -0.39
N LEU A 14 7.83 5.38 0.53
CA LEU A 14 8.83 4.33 0.71
C LEU A 14 8.26 3.05 1.33
N THR A 15 7.33 3.15 2.28
CA THR A 15 6.78 1.98 2.99
C THR A 15 5.74 1.22 2.19
N LYS A 16 5.21 1.80 1.12
CA LYS A 16 4.28 1.10 0.23
C LYS A 16 4.92 -0.16 -0.34
N GLU A 17 4.16 -1.24 -0.29
CA GLU A 17 4.53 -2.54 -0.84
C GLU A 17 4.96 -2.41 -2.32
N ASN A 18 4.14 -1.73 -3.13
CA ASN A 18 4.44 -1.53 -4.55
C ASN A 18 5.77 -0.80 -4.77
N THR A 19 6.06 0.25 -3.99
CA THR A 19 7.33 0.99 -4.08
C THR A 19 8.51 0.12 -3.67
N SER A 20 8.36 -0.64 -2.57
CA SER A 20 9.39 -1.56 -2.09
C SER A 20 9.73 -2.62 -3.15
N ILE A 21 8.71 -3.19 -3.81
CA ILE A 21 8.91 -4.17 -4.90
C ILE A 21 9.59 -3.51 -6.10
N LEU A 22 9.21 -2.28 -6.49
CA LEU A 22 9.87 -1.56 -7.58
C LEU A 22 11.35 -1.29 -7.29
N ILE A 23 11.68 -0.89 -6.06
CA ILE A 23 13.07 -0.69 -5.64
C ILE A 23 13.84 -2.01 -5.70
N LEU A 24 13.24 -3.11 -5.22
CA LEU A 24 13.86 -4.44 -5.27
C LEU A 24 14.10 -4.90 -6.72
N ILE A 25 13.14 -4.69 -7.61
CA ILE A 25 13.29 -4.95 -9.05
C ILE A 25 14.44 -4.14 -9.61
N ALA A 26 14.54 -2.84 -9.32
CA ALA A 26 15.63 -2.00 -9.81
C ALA A 26 17.00 -2.49 -9.30
N LEU A 27 17.10 -2.84 -8.01
CA LEU A 27 18.34 -3.35 -7.40
C LEU A 27 18.80 -4.69 -7.96
N ILE A 28 17.88 -5.55 -8.42
CA ILE A 28 18.21 -6.85 -9.01
C ILE A 28 18.43 -6.74 -10.51
N ALA A 29 17.53 -6.05 -11.22
CA ALA A 29 17.53 -6.00 -12.68
C ALA A 29 18.68 -5.15 -13.23
N LEU A 30 19.03 -4.01 -12.61
CA LEU A 30 20.10 -3.14 -13.11
C LEU A 30 21.46 -3.87 -13.15
N PRO A 31 21.96 -4.47 -12.06
CA PRO A 31 23.20 -5.25 -12.11
C PRO A 31 23.08 -6.45 -13.05
N ALA A 32 21.94 -7.14 -13.09
CA ALA A 32 21.74 -8.28 -13.99
C ALA A 32 21.86 -7.89 -15.47
N VAL A 33 21.31 -6.74 -15.86
CA VAL A 33 21.46 -6.21 -17.22
C VAL A 33 22.93 -5.87 -17.52
N VAL A 34 23.63 -5.20 -16.59
CA VAL A 34 25.06 -4.88 -16.77
C VAL A 34 25.90 -6.15 -16.90
N MET A 35 25.71 -7.12 -16.01
CA MET A 35 26.39 -8.42 -16.07
C MET A 35 26.12 -9.16 -17.40
N LEU A 36 24.88 -9.11 -17.89
CA LEU A 36 24.52 -9.73 -19.16
C LEU A 36 25.23 -9.05 -20.34
N GLN A 37 25.28 -7.71 -20.34
CA GLN A 37 25.98 -6.93 -21.35
C GLN A 37 27.49 -7.24 -21.35
N GLU A 38 28.12 -7.27 -20.18
CA GLU A 38 29.54 -7.60 -20.03
C GLU A 38 29.83 -9.02 -20.51
N ALA A 39 29.03 -10.00 -20.08
CA ALA A 39 29.21 -11.39 -20.50
C ALA A 39 29.07 -11.57 -22.01
N TRP A 40 28.21 -10.79 -22.67
CA TRP A 40 27.99 -10.88 -24.11
C TRP A 40 29.03 -10.12 -24.94
N LYS A 41 29.49 -8.97 -24.45
CA LYS A 41 30.43 -8.07 -25.14
C LYS A 41 31.91 -8.37 -24.84
N ALA A 42 32.23 -9.10 -23.76
CA ALA A 42 33.61 -9.41 -23.41
C ALA A 42 34.31 -10.16 -24.56
N PRO A 43 35.43 -9.63 -25.09
CA PRO A 43 36.23 -10.34 -26.08
C PRO A 43 37.08 -11.40 -25.38
N LEU A 44 37.23 -12.57 -26.02
CA LEU A 44 38.23 -13.54 -25.61
C LEU A 44 39.62 -13.04 -26.06
N GLN A 45 40.48 -12.69 -25.12
CA GLN A 45 41.89 -12.43 -25.40
C GLN A 45 42.66 -13.74 -25.29
N LEU A 46 43.29 -14.15 -26.39
CA LEU A 46 44.06 -15.38 -26.47
C LEU A 46 45.49 -15.02 -26.90
N ASP A 47 46.47 -15.36 -26.08
CA ASP A 47 47.87 -15.23 -26.46
C ASP A 47 48.22 -16.38 -27.42
N SER A 48 48.54 -16.01 -28.66
CA SER A 48 48.92 -16.96 -29.71
C SER A 48 50.28 -17.62 -29.47
N SER A 49 51.08 -17.09 -28.53
CA SER A 49 52.38 -17.67 -28.15
C SER A 49 52.26 -18.89 -27.22
N LEU A 50 51.08 -19.11 -26.60
CA LEU A 50 50.87 -20.20 -25.66
C LEU A 50 50.69 -21.57 -26.34
N PRO A 51 51.11 -22.68 -25.71
CA PRO A 51 50.83 -24.03 -26.18
C PRO A 51 49.33 -24.32 -26.40
N LEU A 52 49.00 -25.14 -27.40
CA LEU A 52 47.61 -25.50 -27.75
C LEU A 52 46.75 -26.01 -26.57
N PRO A 53 47.27 -26.81 -25.61
CA PRO A 53 46.49 -27.23 -24.44
C PRO A 53 46.08 -26.06 -23.54
N GLU A 54 46.96 -25.10 -23.31
CA GLU A 54 46.68 -23.92 -22.47
C GLU A 54 45.65 -23.01 -23.12
N GLN A 55 45.75 -22.81 -24.44
CA GLN A 55 44.74 -22.06 -25.20
C GLN A 55 43.33 -22.68 -25.09
N ARG A 56 43.24 -24.02 -25.09
CA ARG A 56 41.95 -24.73 -24.91
C ARG A 56 41.39 -24.54 -23.51
N LYS A 57 42.25 -24.57 -22.48
CA LYS A 57 41.87 -24.32 -21.08
C LYS A 57 41.29 -22.91 -20.91
N ILE A 58 41.98 -21.87 -21.39
CA ILE A 58 41.51 -20.48 -21.33
C ILE A 58 40.17 -20.31 -22.06
N LYS A 59 40.03 -20.89 -23.27
CA LYS A 59 38.76 -20.91 -24.01
C LYS A 59 37.63 -21.57 -23.22
N ALA A 60 37.91 -22.69 -22.55
CA ALA A 60 36.93 -23.41 -21.75
C ALA A 60 36.51 -22.62 -20.50
N GLU A 61 37.47 -22.01 -19.79
CA GLU A 61 37.22 -21.17 -18.62
C GLU A 61 36.42 -19.91 -19.00
N PHE A 62 36.78 -19.23 -20.08
CA PHE A 62 36.04 -18.07 -20.59
C PHE A 62 34.60 -18.44 -20.97
N ARG A 63 34.40 -19.55 -21.70
CA ARG A 63 33.06 -20.05 -22.04
C ARG A 63 32.27 -20.41 -20.79
N ARG A 64 32.91 -21.03 -19.80
CA ARG A 64 32.28 -21.37 -18.52
C ARG A 64 31.88 -20.09 -17.79
N GLN A 65 32.77 -19.14 -17.59
CA GLN A 65 32.50 -17.86 -16.93
C GLN A 65 31.37 -17.10 -17.62
N ARG A 66 31.39 -17.01 -18.96
CA ARG A 66 30.32 -16.41 -19.74
C ARG A 66 29.00 -17.12 -19.51
N ARG A 67 28.94 -18.46 -19.64
CA ARG A 67 27.72 -19.25 -19.40
C ARG A 67 27.16 -19.04 -18.00
N TRP A 68 28.00 -19.10 -16.97
CA TRP A 68 27.59 -18.89 -15.59
C TRP A 68 27.09 -17.46 -15.34
N SER A 69 27.78 -16.44 -15.87
CA SER A 69 27.37 -15.04 -15.75
C SER A 69 26.02 -14.79 -16.46
N THR A 70 25.85 -15.35 -17.67
CA THR A 70 24.58 -15.24 -18.41
C THR A 70 23.43 -15.97 -17.72
N ALA A 71 23.70 -17.12 -17.11
CA ALA A 71 22.70 -17.89 -16.38
C ALA A 71 22.27 -17.13 -15.11
N ALA A 72 23.22 -16.61 -14.34
CA ALA A 72 22.94 -15.83 -13.14
C ALA A 72 22.14 -14.56 -13.45
N ALA A 73 22.53 -13.80 -14.49
CA ALA A 73 21.80 -12.63 -14.96
C ALA A 73 20.39 -13.00 -15.43
N GLY A 74 20.24 -14.10 -16.19
CA GLY A 74 18.93 -14.60 -16.64
C GLY A 74 18.00 -14.96 -15.48
N ILE A 75 18.51 -15.62 -14.44
CA ILE A 75 17.74 -15.94 -13.22
C ILE A 75 17.31 -14.65 -12.50
N ALA A 76 18.22 -13.69 -12.32
CA ALA A 76 17.92 -12.42 -11.67
C ALA A 76 16.84 -11.61 -12.41
N LEU A 77 16.91 -11.58 -13.75
CA LEU A 77 15.87 -10.98 -14.59
C LEU A 77 14.55 -11.75 -14.52
N GLY A 78 14.59 -13.08 -14.45
CA GLY A 78 13.42 -13.93 -14.23
C GLY A 78 12.73 -13.62 -12.90
N ILE A 79 13.48 -13.49 -11.80
CA ILE A 79 12.94 -13.08 -10.50
C ILE A 79 12.32 -11.69 -10.59
N SER A 80 13.01 -10.74 -11.23
CA SER A 80 12.50 -9.37 -11.43
C SER A 80 11.19 -9.35 -12.21
N TYR A 81 11.06 -10.21 -13.23
CA TYR A 81 9.84 -10.38 -14.00
C TYR A 81 8.70 -10.95 -13.15
N LEU A 82 8.95 -11.99 -12.35
CA LEU A 82 7.96 -12.56 -11.43
C LEU A 82 7.48 -11.54 -10.39
N LEU A 83 8.38 -10.73 -9.84
CA LEU A 83 8.04 -9.61 -8.95
C LEU A 83 7.17 -8.57 -9.68
N GLY A 84 7.47 -8.28 -10.95
CA GLY A 84 6.66 -7.41 -11.80
C GLY A 84 5.24 -7.93 -12.01
N ILE A 85 5.06 -9.24 -12.21
CA ILE A 85 3.72 -9.87 -12.28
C ILE A 85 2.98 -9.67 -10.95
N SER A 86 3.64 -9.89 -9.82
CA SER A 86 3.04 -9.72 -8.50
C SER A 86 2.50 -8.29 -8.27
N LEU A 87 3.24 -7.28 -8.74
CA LEU A 87 2.82 -5.88 -8.74
C LEU A 87 1.55 -5.65 -9.55
N VAL A 88 1.47 -6.19 -10.78
CA VAL A 88 0.29 -6.06 -11.64
C VAL A 88 -0.93 -6.72 -11.01
N VAL A 89 -0.75 -7.92 -10.46
CA VAL A 89 -1.83 -8.65 -9.77
C VAL A 89 -2.31 -7.89 -8.52
N SER A 90 -1.39 -7.26 -7.79
CA SER A 90 -1.72 -6.52 -6.56
C SER A 90 -2.31 -5.14 -6.83
N ALA A 91 -2.01 -4.50 -7.96
CA ALA A 91 -2.56 -3.19 -8.33
C ALA A 91 -4.10 -3.19 -8.50
N GLY A 92 -4.69 -4.34 -8.79
CA GLY A 92 -6.15 -4.51 -8.87
C GLY A 92 -6.83 -4.85 -7.55
N ARG A 93 -6.08 -4.97 -6.44
CA ARG A 93 -6.62 -5.34 -5.13
C ARG A 93 -6.95 -4.09 -4.33
N GLY A 94 -8.19 -4.01 -3.84
CA GLY A 94 -8.64 -2.94 -2.95
C GLY A 94 -10.01 -2.41 -3.34
N TYR A 95 -10.94 -2.47 -2.40
CA TYR A 95 -12.24 -1.85 -2.49
C TYR A 95 -12.21 -0.51 -1.73
N ASP A 96 -12.32 0.59 -2.47
CA ASP A 96 -12.47 1.94 -1.91
C ASP A 96 -13.71 2.60 -2.51
N PRO A 97 -14.87 2.52 -1.84
CA PRO A 97 -16.09 3.13 -2.35
C PRO A 97 -16.01 4.66 -2.27
N ALA A 98 -16.59 5.33 -3.27
CA ALA A 98 -16.76 6.78 -3.20
C ALA A 98 -17.65 7.14 -1.99
N PRO A 99 -17.32 8.22 -1.24
CA PRO A 99 -18.11 8.59 -0.07
C PRO A 99 -19.48 9.11 -0.46
N ILE A 100 -20.51 8.65 0.25
CA ILE A 100 -21.90 9.09 0.11
C ILE A 100 -22.09 10.37 0.94
N LEU A 101 -22.59 11.43 0.31
CA LEU A 101 -22.90 12.68 1.00
C LEU A 101 -24.13 12.51 1.89
N LEU A 102 -23.99 12.81 3.18
CA LEU A 102 -25.09 12.84 4.14
C LEU A 102 -25.38 14.26 4.61
N PRO A 103 -26.66 14.63 4.80
CA PRO A 103 -27.03 15.92 5.37
C PRO A 103 -26.63 15.98 6.85
N LEU A 104 -26.17 17.15 7.29
CA LEU A 104 -25.90 17.40 8.70
C LEU A 104 -27.24 17.49 9.45
N LYS A 105 -27.40 16.65 10.48
CA LYS A 105 -28.53 16.60 11.42
C LYS A 105 -27.99 16.43 12.83
N GLU A 106 -28.83 16.55 13.86
CA GLU A 106 -28.43 16.31 15.27
C GLU A 106 -27.86 14.91 15.50
N SER A 107 -28.40 13.93 14.78
CA SER A 107 -27.82 12.59 14.67
C SER A 107 -28.00 12.05 13.26
N ILE A 108 -27.02 11.28 12.81
CA ILE A 108 -27.07 10.51 11.57
C ILE A 108 -27.44 9.08 11.94
N ARG A 109 -28.52 8.58 11.35
CA ARG A 109 -28.97 7.20 11.52
C ARG A 109 -28.84 6.48 10.18
N ILE A 110 -28.01 5.44 10.15
CA ILE A 110 -27.72 4.63 8.96
C ILE A 110 -28.32 3.24 9.19
N PRO A 111 -29.39 2.86 8.47
CA PRO A 111 -29.98 1.53 8.57
C PRO A 111 -28.95 0.44 8.23
N LEU A 112 -28.91 -0.64 9.02
CA LEU A 112 -28.00 -1.77 8.78
C LEU A 112 -28.23 -2.45 7.44
N LYS A 113 -29.44 -2.34 6.87
CA LYS A 113 -29.78 -2.81 5.53
C LYS A 113 -29.04 -2.07 4.42
N GLU A 114 -28.73 -0.78 4.60
CA GLU A 114 -28.03 0.01 3.57
C GLU A 114 -26.56 -0.40 3.42
N ILE A 115 -25.97 -0.97 4.48
CA ILE A 115 -24.60 -1.47 4.50
C ILE A 115 -24.52 -2.99 4.33
N GLU A 116 -25.66 -3.66 4.16
CA GLU A 116 -25.72 -5.10 3.99
C GLU A 116 -25.05 -5.53 2.67
N GLY A 117 -24.29 -6.63 2.72
CA GLY A 117 -23.52 -7.11 1.57
C GLY A 117 -22.30 -6.26 1.19
N GLN A 118 -22.06 -5.11 1.83
CA GLN A 118 -20.90 -4.26 1.56
C GLN A 118 -19.86 -4.40 2.68
N PRO A 119 -18.60 -4.75 2.37
CA PRO A 119 -17.56 -4.89 3.40
C PRO A 119 -17.15 -3.54 4.00
N MET A 120 -17.30 -2.46 3.24
CA MET A 120 -17.02 -1.09 3.64
C MET A 120 -18.00 -0.13 2.96
N VAL A 121 -18.46 0.90 3.67
CA VAL A 121 -19.20 2.02 3.07
C VAL A 121 -18.62 3.32 3.60
N LYS A 122 -18.39 4.28 2.71
CA LYS A 122 -17.85 5.59 3.06
C LYS A 122 -18.92 6.66 3.02
N TYR A 123 -18.81 7.63 3.91
CA TYR A 123 -19.72 8.75 4.04
C TYR A 123 -18.95 10.06 4.17
N LEU A 124 -19.59 11.15 3.77
CA LEU A 124 -19.10 12.50 3.89
C LEU A 124 -20.19 13.40 4.46
N VAL A 125 -19.84 14.20 5.46
CA VAL A 125 -20.70 15.21 6.07
C VAL A 125 -20.00 16.56 5.98
N LYS A 126 -20.72 17.59 5.56
CA LYS A 126 -20.19 18.96 5.51
C LYS A 126 -20.59 19.68 6.80
N MET A 127 -19.61 20.21 7.53
CA MET A 127 -19.82 20.95 8.77
C MET A 127 -18.91 22.19 8.79
N ASP A 128 -19.52 23.37 8.81
CA ASP A 128 -18.85 24.69 8.73
C ASP A 128 -17.79 24.76 7.62
N GLY A 129 -18.17 24.28 6.43
CA GLY A 129 -17.30 24.22 5.26
C GLY A 129 -16.21 23.15 5.30
N VAL A 130 -16.07 22.35 6.37
CA VAL A 130 -15.13 21.22 6.44
C VAL A 130 -15.83 19.93 6.01
N ASP A 131 -15.18 19.17 5.12
CA ASP A 131 -15.64 17.85 4.70
C ASP A 131 -15.12 16.79 5.69
N ILE A 132 -16.02 16.24 6.49
CA ILE A 132 -15.73 15.20 7.46
C ILE A 132 -16.06 13.86 6.82
N ARG A 133 -15.05 13.02 6.61
CA ARG A 133 -15.23 11.69 6.03
C ARG A 133 -15.15 10.62 7.12
N PHE A 134 -16.01 9.63 7.02
CA PHE A 134 -15.97 8.45 7.87
C PHE A 134 -16.38 7.22 7.09
N PHE A 135 -16.15 6.05 7.66
CA PHE A 135 -16.55 4.80 7.05
C PHE A 135 -17.13 3.85 8.09
N ILE A 136 -17.96 2.94 7.59
CA ILE A 136 -18.44 1.78 8.31
C ILE A 136 -17.80 0.57 7.63
N VAL A 137 -17.24 -0.34 8.40
CA VAL A 137 -16.65 -1.58 7.91
C VAL A 137 -17.24 -2.76 8.66
N ARG A 138 -17.42 -3.88 7.95
CA ARG A 138 -17.95 -5.13 8.51
C ARG A 138 -16.93 -6.26 8.36
N SER A 139 -16.70 -6.99 9.45
CA SER A 139 -15.85 -8.18 9.42
C SER A 139 -16.62 -9.36 8.81
N ARG A 140 -15.89 -10.42 8.42
CA ARG A 140 -16.53 -11.67 7.97
C ARG A 140 -17.39 -12.34 9.05
N GLU A 141 -17.07 -12.08 10.32
CA GLU A 141 -17.82 -12.55 11.49
C GLU A 141 -19.06 -11.67 11.78
N GLY A 142 -19.30 -10.63 10.99
CA GLY A 142 -20.45 -9.74 11.14
C GLY A 142 -20.25 -8.58 12.11
N LYS A 143 -19.08 -8.46 12.76
CA LYS A 143 -18.75 -7.31 13.62
C LYS A 143 -18.73 -6.03 12.78
N ILE A 144 -19.18 -4.93 13.37
CA ILE A 144 -19.26 -3.62 12.72
C ILE A 144 -18.33 -2.66 13.45
N ALA A 145 -17.57 -1.88 12.69
CA ALA A 145 -16.77 -0.80 13.23
C ALA A 145 -17.01 0.50 12.45
N VAL A 146 -16.98 1.61 13.16
CA VAL A 146 -17.20 2.96 12.62
C VAL A 146 -16.00 3.82 12.99
N ALA A 147 -15.41 4.50 12.01
CA ALA A 147 -14.25 5.36 12.24
C ALA A 147 -14.16 6.48 11.22
N LEU A 148 -13.41 7.54 11.54
CA LEU A 148 -13.09 8.58 10.57
C LEU A 148 -12.20 8.02 9.44
N ASP A 149 -12.38 8.51 8.22
CA ASP A 149 -11.51 8.19 7.08
C ASP A 149 -10.23 9.06 7.12
N ALA A 150 -9.55 8.98 8.27
CA ALA A 150 -8.39 9.78 8.63
C ALA A 150 -7.47 9.02 9.59
N CYS A 151 -6.17 9.07 9.30
CA CYS A 151 -5.11 8.54 10.16
C CYS A 151 -4.60 9.66 11.08
N ASN A 152 -4.29 9.34 12.33
CA ASN A 152 -3.74 10.33 13.26
C ASN A 152 -2.31 10.78 12.88
N ILE A 153 -1.57 9.91 12.17
CA ILE A 153 -0.16 10.14 11.84
C ILE A 153 0.01 10.47 10.36
N CYS A 154 -0.67 9.76 9.45
CA CYS A 154 -0.48 9.98 8.01
C CYS A 154 -1.29 11.19 7.51
N PRO A 155 -0.91 11.79 6.36
CA PRO A 155 -1.75 12.77 5.66
C PRO A 155 -3.16 12.21 5.39
N LEU A 156 -4.13 13.09 5.13
CA LEU A 156 -5.56 12.75 4.96
C LEU A 156 -5.91 11.98 3.66
N LYS A 157 -5.16 10.92 3.35
CA LYS A 157 -5.42 10.02 2.23
C LYS A 157 -6.52 9.00 2.53
N GLY A 158 -6.83 8.75 3.81
CA GLY A 158 -7.86 7.80 4.21
C GLY A 158 -7.43 6.34 4.10
N TYR A 159 -8.42 5.45 4.00
CA TYR A 159 -8.30 4.00 4.06
C TYR A 159 -9.05 3.31 2.93
N PHE A 160 -8.73 2.05 2.65
CA PHE A 160 -9.49 1.19 1.74
C PHE A 160 -9.56 -0.23 2.32
N PHE A 161 -10.41 -1.09 1.77
CA PHE A 161 -10.52 -2.49 2.21
C PHE A 161 -9.80 -3.42 1.23
N ASP A 162 -8.87 -4.27 1.68
CA ASP A 162 -8.11 -5.17 0.77
C ASP A 162 -8.81 -6.51 0.46
N GLY A 163 -10.00 -6.74 1.03
CA GLY A 163 -10.71 -8.02 0.97
C GLY A 163 -10.74 -8.76 2.32
N GLU A 164 -9.91 -8.33 3.26
CA GLU A 164 -9.81 -8.91 4.60
C GLU A 164 -9.69 -7.84 5.70
N ARG A 165 -8.93 -6.77 5.44
CA ARG A 165 -8.54 -5.75 6.40
C ARG A 165 -8.72 -4.36 5.82
N VAL A 166 -8.79 -3.39 6.73
CA VAL A 166 -8.70 -1.98 6.38
C VAL A 166 -7.22 -1.60 6.22
N ILE A 167 -6.86 -0.92 5.15
CA ILE A 167 -5.49 -0.55 4.81
C ILE A 167 -5.36 0.97 4.72
N CYS A 168 -4.32 1.55 5.33
CA CYS A 168 -4.03 2.98 5.18
C CYS A 168 -3.53 3.29 3.75
N ARG A 169 -4.18 4.23 3.05
CA ARG A 169 -3.83 4.63 1.68
C ARG A 169 -2.45 5.31 1.57
N ASN A 170 -1.92 5.85 2.68
CA ASN A 170 -0.62 6.51 2.68
C ASN A 170 0.55 5.52 2.82
N CYS A 171 0.55 4.68 3.85
CA CYS A 171 1.71 3.87 4.22
C CYS A 171 1.50 2.35 4.03
N ASN A 172 0.33 1.91 3.55
CA ASN A 172 -0.09 0.51 3.44
C ASN A 172 -0.13 -0.27 4.77
N ALA A 173 -0.20 0.41 5.92
CA ALA A 173 -0.36 -0.27 7.20
C ALA A 173 -1.69 -1.05 7.24
N PRO A 174 -1.66 -2.38 7.49
CA PRO A 174 -2.85 -3.18 7.68
C PRO A 174 -3.42 -2.98 9.07
N ILE A 175 -4.73 -2.80 9.15
CA ILE A 175 -5.45 -2.53 10.40
C ILE A 175 -6.26 -3.77 10.77
N ALA A 176 -5.96 -4.32 11.95
CA ALA A 176 -6.74 -5.42 12.50
C ALA A 176 -8.15 -4.93 12.85
N PHE A 177 -9.18 -5.67 12.42
CA PHE A 177 -10.57 -5.25 12.56
C PHE A 177 -10.93 -4.92 14.02
N ASP A 178 -10.54 -5.78 14.95
CA ASP A 178 -10.85 -5.63 16.38
C ASP A 178 -10.19 -4.41 17.03
N THR A 179 -9.21 -3.80 16.37
CA THR A 179 -8.59 -2.56 16.86
C THR A 179 -9.30 -1.32 16.37
N ILE A 180 -10.14 -1.40 15.32
CA ILE A 180 -10.83 -0.23 14.76
C ILE A 180 -11.79 0.34 15.82
N GLY A 181 -11.58 1.62 16.15
CA GLY A 181 -12.25 2.28 17.29
C GLY A 181 -11.33 2.53 18.49
N THR A 182 -10.12 1.98 18.48
CA THR A 182 -9.05 2.30 19.45
C THR A 182 -8.12 3.37 18.88
N PRO A 183 -7.79 4.45 19.59
CA PRO A 183 -6.87 5.46 19.07
C PRO A 183 -5.41 4.96 19.05
N GLY A 184 -4.61 5.47 18.12
CA GLY A 184 -3.16 5.29 18.11
C GLY A 184 -2.58 4.71 16.81
N GLY A 185 -1.29 4.95 16.59
CA GLY A 185 -0.57 4.41 15.41
C GLY A 185 -1.23 4.79 14.08
N CYS A 186 -1.26 3.82 13.15
CA CYS A 186 -1.95 3.97 11.86
C CYS A 186 -3.44 3.65 11.91
N ASN A 187 -4.00 3.37 13.09
CA ASN A 187 -5.41 3.04 13.23
C ASN A 187 -6.28 4.25 12.82
N PRO A 188 -7.43 4.04 12.15
CA PRO A 188 -8.38 5.11 11.86
C PRO A 188 -8.77 5.83 13.14
N VAL A 189 -8.89 7.15 13.08
CA VAL A 189 -9.31 7.94 14.24
C VAL A 189 -10.71 7.47 14.67
N PRO A 190 -10.90 7.08 15.94
CA PRO A 190 -12.19 6.56 16.41
C PRO A 190 -13.32 7.57 16.20
N LEU A 191 -14.46 7.09 15.72
CA LEU A 191 -15.71 7.85 15.69
C LEU A 191 -16.72 7.14 16.58
N LYS A 192 -17.11 7.79 17.69
CA LYS A 192 -18.12 7.23 18.59
C LYS A 192 -19.45 7.11 17.86
N ALA A 193 -19.97 5.90 17.81
CA ALA A 193 -21.25 5.54 17.23
C ALA A 193 -21.93 4.48 18.13
N VAL A 194 -23.26 4.44 18.11
CA VAL A 194 -24.05 3.41 18.77
C VAL A 194 -24.57 2.47 17.70
N VAL A 195 -24.31 1.17 17.85
CA VAL A 195 -24.88 0.14 16.98
C VAL A 195 -26.14 -0.38 17.68
N GLU A 196 -27.29 -0.09 17.12
CA GLU A 196 -28.60 -0.58 17.55
C GLU A 196 -29.03 -1.80 16.72
N GLU A 197 -30.20 -2.37 16.99
CA GLU A 197 -30.69 -3.58 16.30
C GLU A 197 -30.88 -3.38 14.79
N ASP A 198 -31.32 -2.19 14.36
CA ASP A 198 -31.68 -1.91 12.97
C ASP A 198 -30.80 -0.83 12.31
N ALA A 199 -30.01 -0.09 13.08
CA ALA A 199 -29.27 1.06 12.60
C ALA A 199 -27.99 1.37 13.38
N ILE A 200 -27.11 2.13 12.76
CA ILE A 200 -25.96 2.77 13.38
C ILE A 200 -26.29 4.25 13.58
N VAL A 201 -26.13 4.73 14.81
CA VAL A 201 -26.41 6.11 15.20
C VAL A 201 -25.10 6.84 15.49
N ILE A 202 -24.90 7.95 14.80
CA ILE A 202 -23.71 8.81 14.93
C ILE A 202 -24.19 10.21 15.36
N PRO A 203 -23.93 10.63 16.61
CA PRO A 203 -24.28 11.98 17.07
C PRO A 203 -23.48 13.06 16.32
N ALA A 204 -24.10 14.21 16.03
CA ALA A 204 -23.41 15.33 15.40
C ALA A 204 -22.18 15.80 16.18
N GLN A 205 -22.24 15.70 17.52
CA GLN A 205 -21.16 16.09 18.40
C GLN A 205 -19.88 15.28 18.16
N THR A 206 -19.99 13.98 17.85
CA THR A 206 -18.82 13.12 17.62
C THR A 206 -18.17 13.43 16.28
N LEU A 207 -18.97 13.85 15.29
CA LEU A 207 -18.46 14.42 14.03
C LEU A 207 -17.76 15.76 14.26
N ALA A 208 -18.31 16.62 15.11
CA ALA A 208 -17.68 17.89 15.47
C ALA A 208 -16.33 17.69 16.18
N GLU A 209 -16.22 16.71 17.07
CA GLU A 209 -14.94 16.29 17.68
C GLU A 209 -13.95 15.82 16.60
N GLY A 210 -14.41 15.01 15.64
CA GLY A 210 -13.60 14.51 14.53
C GLY A 210 -13.18 15.59 13.51
N LYS A 211 -13.94 16.69 13.40
CA LYS A 211 -13.69 17.79 12.46
C LYS A 211 -12.29 18.36 12.59
N ALA A 212 -11.75 18.45 13.82
CA ALA A 212 -10.41 18.98 14.07
C ALA A 212 -9.35 18.27 13.21
N ARG A 213 -9.47 16.96 13.02
CA ARG A 213 -8.53 16.19 12.19
C ARG A 213 -8.58 16.58 10.72
N PHE A 214 -9.73 16.99 10.20
CA PHE A 214 -9.93 17.42 8.81
C PHE A 214 -9.64 18.91 8.59
N ALA A 215 -9.83 19.73 9.63
CA ALA A 215 -9.57 21.17 9.57
C ALA A 215 -8.07 21.50 9.43
N HIS A 216 -7.19 20.68 10.02
CA HIS A 216 -5.74 20.87 9.96
C HIS A 216 -5.14 20.78 8.54
N ALA A 217 -5.83 20.19 7.56
CA ALA A 217 -5.33 20.05 6.19
C ALA A 217 -5.52 21.30 5.31
N ARG A 218 -6.08 22.38 5.86
CA ARG A 218 -6.30 23.66 5.15
C ARG A 218 -5.37 24.79 5.58
N MET A 219 -4.42 24.52 6.48
CA MET A 219 -3.43 25.49 6.94
C MET A 219 -2.07 25.21 6.32
#